data_AF-A0A956DEQ1-F1
#
_entry.id   AF-A0A956DEQ1-F1
#
_cell.length_a   1.000
_cell.length_b   1.000
_cell.length_c   1.000
_cell.angle_alpha   90.00
_cell.angle_beta   90.00
_cell.angle_gamma   90.00
#
_symmetry.space_group_name_H-M   'P 1'
#
loop_
_entity.id
_entity.type
_entity.pdbx_description
1 polymer ?
#
loop_
_entity_poly.entity_id
_entity_poly.type
_entity_poly.pdbx_seq_one_letter_code
_entity_poly.pdbx_strand_id
1 'polypeptide(L)'
;FVTLPEPTAIEGTYRFVRSAFARALLREAVDAEERRALNAELRRYGNNPPPLDLARALEERRNPLAERVRRCIETFRFPFVVNQTRLRADLELGEQMESAARRRLGLRLDYVGYVDTDDTVWNALRVGRPLLVESPGTKASRNIEKIARRLLAIDQGKHRRRPLPDVPADTHHDVLEVDRGATDEEIRRAYKRAKELYAPSALACYGLFDAAGLARLRARLDEAHDVLLDPARRRPYELSVFPVVAEPVVEAEEERQRPNVPAPVITPETDFTGGLLRAVRESQGIALKDVGGVTKIGIGYLRAIEDEDFASLPALVYVRGFLVEVAKFLKLDPQHVSRTYVRRVQRWQEERERLA
;
A
#
# COMPACT_ATOMS: atom_id res chain seq x y z
N PHE A 1 -8.47 16.97 -12.04
CA PHE A 1 -9.91 17.22 -12.30
C PHE A 1 -10.51 17.96 -11.11
N VAL A 2 -11.61 18.71 -11.28
CA VAL A 2 -12.26 19.45 -10.19
C VAL A 2 -13.72 19.01 -10.08
N THR A 3 -14.16 18.63 -8.89
CA THR A 3 -15.56 18.32 -8.57
C THR A 3 -16.11 19.30 -7.53
N LEU A 4 -17.42 19.29 -7.32
CA LEU A 4 -18.12 20.03 -6.27
C LEU A 4 -18.78 19.05 -5.29
N PRO A 5 -19.02 19.45 -4.02
CA PRO A 5 -19.77 18.66 -3.04
C PRO A 5 -21.29 18.70 -3.32
N GLU A 6 -21.68 18.34 -4.54
CA GLU A 6 -23.07 18.31 -4.99
C GLU A 6 -23.37 16.97 -5.67
N PRO A 7 -24.58 16.40 -5.49
CA PRO A 7 -24.89 15.06 -6.01
C PRO A 7 -24.65 14.91 -7.52
N THR A 8 -25.08 15.90 -8.30
CA THR A 8 -24.96 15.92 -9.77
C THR A 8 -23.52 16.06 -10.23
N ALA A 9 -22.70 16.85 -9.51
CA ALA A 9 -21.27 17.01 -9.81
C ALA A 9 -20.50 15.73 -9.53
N ILE A 10 -20.84 15.00 -8.47
CA ILE A 10 -20.19 13.73 -8.10
C ILE A 10 -20.57 12.61 -9.06
N GLU A 11 -21.85 12.48 -9.39
CA GLU A 11 -22.30 11.55 -10.44
C GLU A 11 -21.61 11.87 -11.78
N GLY A 12 -21.54 13.15 -12.14
CA GLY A 12 -20.81 13.63 -13.32
C GLY A 12 -19.34 13.25 -13.29
N THR A 13 -18.69 13.36 -12.13
CA THR A 13 -17.30 12.96 -11.92
C THR A 13 -17.10 11.47 -12.18
N TYR A 14 -17.93 10.59 -11.61
CA TYR A 14 -17.82 9.15 -11.86
C TYR A 14 -18.08 8.79 -13.31
N ARG A 15 -19.07 9.42 -13.97
CA ARG A 15 -19.32 9.24 -15.40
C ARG A 15 -18.11 9.66 -16.24
N PHE A 16 -17.49 10.78 -15.90
CA PHE A 16 -16.29 11.26 -16.57
C PHE A 16 -15.10 10.33 -16.35
N VAL A 17 -14.90 9.84 -15.12
CA VAL A 17 -13.86 8.85 -14.79
C VAL A 17 -14.02 7.58 -15.62
N ARG A 18 -15.23 7.02 -15.74
CA ARG A 18 -15.49 5.84 -16.61
C ARG A 18 -15.15 6.12 -18.07
N SER A 19 -15.50 7.31 -18.56
CA SER A 19 -15.19 7.74 -19.94
C SER A 19 -13.70 8.00 -20.16
N ALA A 20 -12.98 8.48 -19.14
CA ALA A 20 -11.53 8.66 -19.16
C ALA A 20 -10.81 7.31 -19.14
N PHE A 21 -11.29 6.36 -18.32
CA PHE A 21 -10.81 4.99 -18.30
C PHE A 21 -10.99 4.30 -19.66
N ALA A 22 -12.19 4.35 -20.25
CA ALA A 22 -12.44 3.76 -21.57
C ALA A 22 -11.49 4.31 -22.65
N ARG A 23 -11.23 5.61 -22.63
CA ARG A 23 -10.25 6.25 -23.54
C ARG A 23 -8.81 5.82 -23.26
N ALA A 24 -8.42 5.68 -21.99
CA ALA A 24 -7.10 5.20 -21.61
C ALA A 24 -6.90 3.74 -22.06
N LEU A 25 -7.89 2.87 -21.81
CA LEU A 25 -7.90 1.48 -22.25
C LEU A 25 -7.71 1.34 -23.76
N LEU A 26 -8.43 2.13 -24.57
CA LEU A 26 -8.29 2.12 -26.02
C LEU A 26 -6.93 2.66 -26.50
N ARG A 27 -6.29 3.54 -25.73
CA ARG A 27 -4.95 4.09 -26.03
C ARG A 27 -3.85 3.09 -25.71
N GLU A 28 -4.06 2.20 -24.75
CA GLU A 28 -3.11 1.15 -24.35
C GLU A 28 -3.23 -0.14 -25.19
N ALA A 29 -4.13 -0.17 -26.18
CA ALA A 29 -4.22 -1.25 -27.15
C ALA A 29 -2.92 -1.36 -27.96
N VAL A 30 -2.43 -2.59 -28.17
CA VAL A 30 -1.18 -2.90 -28.87
C VAL A 30 -1.31 -2.63 -30.36
N ASP A 31 -2.47 -2.93 -30.93
CA ASP A 31 -2.74 -2.79 -32.35
C ASP A 31 -4.18 -2.35 -32.65
N ALA A 32 -4.48 -2.17 -33.93
CA ALA A 32 -5.79 -1.75 -34.42
C ALA A 32 -6.87 -2.84 -34.28
N GLU A 33 -6.50 -4.11 -34.15
CA GLU A 33 -7.43 -5.22 -33.95
C GLU A 33 -7.89 -5.30 -32.49
N GLU A 34 -6.95 -5.32 -31.54
CA GLU A 34 -7.22 -5.24 -30.10
C GLU A 34 -8.04 -3.99 -29.78
N ARG A 35 -7.68 -2.83 -30.35
CA ARG A 35 -8.45 -1.59 -30.18
C ARG A 35 -9.89 -1.72 -30.67
N ARG A 36 -10.12 -2.36 -31.82
CA ARG A 36 -11.48 -2.60 -32.35
C ARG A 36 -12.26 -3.55 -31.45
N ALA A 37 -11.62 -4.62 -30.97
CA ALA A 37 -12.22 -5.59 -30.07
C ALA A 37 -12.60 -4.96 -28.71
N LEU A 38 -11.70 -4.18 -28.10
CA LEU A 38 -11.96 -3.42 -26.88
C LEU A 38 -13.12 -2.44 -27.07
N ASN A 39 -13.15 -1.71 -28.18
CA ASN A 39 -14.22 -0.76 -28.48
C ASN A 39 -15.58 -1.47 -28.65
N ALA A 40 -15.58 -2.67 -29.24
CA ALA A 40 -16.79 -3.49 -29.38
C ALA A 40 -17.31 -3.96 -28.01
N GLU A 41 -16.43 -4.43 -27.12
CA GLU A 41 -16.82 -4.81 -25.76
C GLU A 41 -17.30 -3.59 -24.94
N LEU A 42 -16.62 -2.44 -25.02
CA LEU A 42 -17.10 -1.19 -24.40
C LEU A 42 -18.51 -0.84 -24.85
N ARG A 43 -18.80 -0.88 -26.16
CA ARG A 43 -20.15 -0.63 -26.71
C ARG A 43 -21.18 -1.64 -26.18
N ARG A 44 -20.80 -2.92 -26.11
CA ARG A 44 -21.67 -4.00 -25.60
C ARG A 44 -22.16 -3.73 -24.17
N TYR A 45 -21.34 -3.10 -23.33
CA TYR A 45 -21.67 -2.76 -21.95
C TYR A 45 -22.01 -1.27 -21.74
N GLY A 46 -22.55 -0.59 -22.76
CA GLY A 46 -23.08 0.78 -22.62
C GLY A 46 -22.04 1.89 -22.78
N ASN A 47 -21.00 1.66 -23.58
CA ASN A 47 -19.88 2.54 -23.94
C ASN A 47 -18.89 2.85 -22.80
N ASN A 48 -19.39 3.13 -21.60
CA ASN A 48 -18.58 3.49 -20.44
C ASN A 48 -18.98 2.65 -19.21
N PRO A 49 -18.87 1.30 -19.30
CA PRO A 49 -19.20 0.43 -18.18
C PRO A 49 -18.31 0.70 -16.96
N PRO A 50 -18.75 0.34 -15.76
CA PRO A 50 -17.86 0.21 -14.61
C PRO A 50 -16.69 -0.74 -14.98
N PRO A 51 -15.42 -0.33 -14.80
CA PRO A 51 -14.28 -1.13 -15.24
C PRO A 51 -14.21 -2.52 -14.62
N LEU A 52 -14.53 -2.63 -13.32
CA LEU A 52 -14.56 -3.91 -12.62
C LEU A 52 -15.65 -4.85 -13.17
N ASP A 53 -16.81 -4.31 -13.56
CA ASP A 53 -17.89 -5.10 -14.17
C ASP A 53 -17.46 -5.59 -15.57
N LEU A 54 -16.78 -4.73 -16.34
CA LEU A 54 -16.23 -5.11 -17.64
C LEU A 54 -15.17 -6.20 -17.50
N ALA A 55 -14.23 -6.07 -16.55
CA ALA A 55 -13.20 -7.07 -16.29
C ALA A 55 -13.82 -8.43 -15.94
N ARG A 56 -14.74 -8.45 -14.97
CA ARG A 56 -15.45 -9.67 -14.54
C ARG A 56 -16.20 -10.33 -15.70
N ALA A 57 -16.95 -9.55 -16.49
CA ALA A 57 -17.71 -10.10 -17.60
C ALA A 57 -16.83 -10.69 -18.72
N LEU A 58 -15.63 -10.13 -18.94
CA LEU A 58 -14.65 -10.68 -19.87
C LEU A 58 -13.99 -11.96 -19.32
N GLU A 59 -13.69 -12.01 -18.02
CA GLU A 59 -13.12 -13.19 -17.34
C GLU A 59 -14.08 -14.38 -17.36
N GLU A 60 -15.35 -14.16 -17.07
CA GLU A 60 -16.40 -15.19 -17.13
C GLU A 60 -16.49 -15.82 -18.52
N ARG A 61 -16.26 -15.01 -19.56
CA ARG A 61 -16.23 -15.44 -20.98
C ARG A 61 -14.86 -15.96 -21.42
N ARG A 62 -13.87 -16.02 -20.52
CA ARG A 62 -12.46 -16.36 -20.80
C ARG A 62 -11.87 -15.56 -21.96
N ASN A 63 -12.24 -14.29 -22.06
CA ASN A 63 -11.78 -13.40 -23.12
C ASN A 63 -10.37 -12.86 -22.77
N PRO A 64 -9.37 -12.95 -23.68
CA PRO A 64 -8.01 -12.50 -23.42
C PRO A 64 -7.91 -10.98 -23.10
N LEU A 65 -8.90 -10.18 -23.52
CA LEU A 65 -8.95 -8.74 -23.19
C LEU A 65 -9.15 -8.48 -21.69
N ALA A 66 -9.58 -9.47 -20.89
CA ALA A 66 -9.71 -9.34 -19.45
C ALA A 66 -8.42 -8.84 -18.78
N GLU A 67 -7.29 -9.43 -19.15
CA GLU A 67 -5.97 -9.08 -18.60
C GLU A 67 -5.58 -7.65 -18.97
N ARG A 68 -5.91 -7.22 -20.19
CA ARG A 68 -5.71 -5.83 -20.63
C ARG A 68 -6.51 -4.85 -19.77
N VAL A 69 -7.79 -5.16 -19.51
CA VAL A 69 -8.65 -4.33 -18.67
C VAL A 69 -8.13 -4.27 -17.24
N ARG A 70 -7.72 -5.41 -16.66
CA ARG A 70 -7.14 -5.47 -15.31
C ARG A 70 -5.87 -4.63 -15.18
N ARG A 71 -4.93 -4.77 -16.11
CA ARG A 71 -3.72 -3.96 -16.13
C ARG A 71 -4.03 -2.48 -16.18
N CYS A 72 -4.97 -2.08 -17.03
CA CYS A 72 -5.39 -0.68 -17.11
C CYS A 72 -6.04 -0.21 -15.80
N ILE A 73 -6.85 -1.03 -15.13
CA ILE A 73 -7.41 -0.70 -13.80
C ILE A 73 -6.29 -0.44 -12.78
N GLU A 74 -5.26 -1.28 -12.77
CA GLU A 74 -4.13 -1.19 -11.83
C GLU A 74 -3.27 0.06 -12.06
N THR A 75 -3.05 0.44 -13.33
CA THR A 75 -2.21 1.58 -13.70
C THR A 75 -2.98 2.89 -13.79
N PHE A 76 -4.29 2.87 -14.02
CA PHE A 76 -5.09 4.07 -14.19
C PHE A 76 -5.11 4.91 -12.92
N ARG A 77 -4.79 6.19 -13.08
CA ARG A 77 -4.76 7.18 -12.01
C ARG A 77 -5.55 8.40 -12.43
N PHE A 78 -6.30 8.95 -11.47
CA PHE A 78 -7.17 10.08 -11.73
C PHE A 78 -7.08 11.11 -10.60
N PRO A 79 -6.17 12.10 -10.69
CA PRO A 79 -6.05 13.13 -9.68
C PRO A 79 -7.24 14.10 -9.71
N PHE A 80 -7.82 14.37 -8.54
CA PHE A 80 -8.95 15.27 -8.42
C PHE A 80 -8.92 16.13 -7.14
N VAL A 81 -9.66 17.24 -7.20
CA VAL A 81 -9.84 18.22 -6.11
C VAL A 81 -11.34 18.45 -5.91
N VAL A 82 -11.76 18.62 -4.66
CA VAL A 82 -13.12 19.03 -4.30
C VAL A 82 -13.14 20.54 -4.08
N ASN A 83 -13.81 21.29 -4.94
CA ASN A 83 -13.91 22.75 -4.83
C ASN A 83 -15.23 23.15 -4.17
N GLN A 84 -15.27 24.36 -3.61
CA GLN A 84 -16.43 24.94 -2.92
C GLN A 84 -16.94 24.10 -1.75
N THR A 85 -16.04 23.56 -0.93
CA THR A 85 -16.43 22.94 0.34
C THR A 85 -17.01 23.99 1.29
N ARG A 86 -18.11 23.66 1.97
CA ARG A 86 -18.83 24.58 2.87
C ARG A 86 -18.96 24.00 4.26
N LEU A 87 -19.29 22.72 4.34
CA LEU A 87 -19.53 22.01 5.58
C LEU A 87 -18.30 21.20 5.99
N ARG A 88 -18.19 20.92 7.29
CA ARG A 88 -17.14 20.02 7.80
C ARG A 88 -17.19 18.63 7.17
N ALA A 89 -18.39 18.14 6.84
CA ALA A 89 -18.58 16.86 6.16
C ALA A 89 -17.97 16.84 4.75
N ASP A 90 -17.93 17.98 4.05
CA ASP A 90 -17.37 18.07 2.69
C ASP A 90 -15.86 17.85 2.67
N LEU A 91 -15.18 18.06 3.81
CA LEU A 91 -13.73 17.90 3.93
C LEU A 91 -13.30 16.44 3.78
N GLU A 92 -14.17 15.51 4.19
CA GLU A 92 -13.96 14.07 4.11
C GLU A 92 -14.46 13.47 2.78
N LEU A 93 -15.24 14.24 2.00
CA LEU A 93 -15.85 13.77 0.76
C LEU A 93 -14.83 13.23 -0.23
N GLY A 94 -13.66 13.87 -0.34
CA GLY A 94 -12.60 13.41 -1.24
C GLY A 94 -12.15 11.98 -0.92
N GLU A 95 -11.79 11.71 0.33
CA GLU A 95 -11.39 10.38 0.79
C GLU A 95 -12.51 9.35 0.64
N GLN A 96 -13.75 9.78 0.90
CA GLN A 96 -14.95 8.96 0.72
C GLN A 96 -15.15 8.56 -0.75
N MET A 97 -14.96 9.49 -1.69
CA MET A 97 -15.02 9.22 -3.13
C MET A 97 -13.90 8.26 -3.58
N GLU A 98 -12.69 8.36 -3.00
CA GLU A 98 -11.61 7.40 -3.29
C GLU A 98 -12.01 5.97 -2.89
N SER A 99 -12.51 5.79 -1.67
CA SER A 99 -12.95 4.48 -1.17
C SER A 99 -14.12 3.92 -2.01
N ALA A 100 -15.14 4.74 -2.29
CA ALA A 100 -16.30 4.33 -3.07
C ALA A 100 -15.91 3.95 -4.51
N ALA A 101 -15.08 4.75 -5.19
CA ALA A 101 -14.63 4.47 -6.54
C ALA A 101 -13.74 3.22 -6.61
N ARG A 102 -12.84 3.03 -5.63
CA ARG A 102 -12.06 1.80 -5.52
C ARG A 102 -12.97 0.59 -5.42
N ARG A 103 -13.96 0.63 -4.53
CA ARG A 103 -14.88 -0.49 -4.28
C ARG A 103 -15.74 -0.82 -5.50
N ARG A 104 -16.34 0.18 -6.14
CA ARG A 104 -17.30 -0.04 -7.23
C ARG A 104 -16.64 -0.20 -8.60
N LEU A 105 -15.60 0.58 -8.87
CA LEU A 105 -14.98 0.68 -10.20
C LEU A 105 -13.64 -0.05 -10.27
N GLY A 106 -13.01 -0.37 -9.15
CA GLY A 106 -11.62 -0.87 -9.09
C GLY A 106 -10.57 0.23 -9.28
N LEU A 107 -10.99 1.49 -9.50
CA LEU A 107 -10.10 2.57 -9.91
C LEU A 107 -9.51 3.34 -8.73
N ARG A 108 -8.30 3.87 -8.96
CA ARG A 108 -7.63 4.82 -8.06
C ARG A 108 -7.91 6.26 -8.50
N LEU A 109 -8.82 6.89 -7.78
CA LEU A 109 -8.94 8.34 -7.81
C LEU A 109 -7.94 8.87 -6.78
N ASP A 110 -7.07 9.79 -7.19
CA ASP A 110 -6.06 10.37 -6.31
C ASP A 110 -6.59 11.72 -5.78
N TYR A 111 -7.09 11.74 -4.56
CA TYR A 111 -7.59 12.95 -3.90
C TYR A 111 -6.42 13.85 -3.49
N VAL A 112 -6.36 15.02 -4.12
CA VAL A 112 -5.25 15.96 -3.91
C VAL A 112 -5.56 16.94 -2.78
N GLY A 113 -6.83 17.27 -2.57
CA GLY A 113 -7.30 18.17 -1.53
C GLY A 113 -8.59 18.88 -1.90
N TYR A 114 -8.96 19.85 -1.08
CA TYR A 114 -10.17 20.64 -1.25
C TYR A 114 -9.87 22.14 -1.28
N VAL A 115 -10.83 22.93 -1.75
CA VAL A 115 -10.83 24.39 -1.68
C VAL A 115 -12.13 24.86 -1.02
N ASP A 116 -11.99 25.52 0.13
CA ASP A 116 -13.10 26.16 0.83
C ASP A 116 -13.82 27.19 -0.06
N THR A 117 -15.14 27.31 0.11
CA THR A 117 -15.91 28.41 -0.46
C THR A 117 -15.43 29.73 0.13
N ASP A 118 -15.15 30.71 -0.73
CA ASP A 118 -14.55 31.98 -0.34
C ASP A 118 -15.04 33.11 -1.25
N ASP A 119 -15.78 34.06 -0.67
CA ASP A 119 -16.37 35.18 -1.41
C ASP A 119 -15.31 36.12 -2.00
N THR A 120 -14.08 36.10 -1.47
CA THR A 120 -12.97 36.89 -2.03
C THR A 120 -12.60 36.47 -3.45
N VAL A 121 -12.92 35.23 -3.85
CA VAL A 121 -12.76 34.75 -5.23
C VAL A 121 -13.57 35.60 -6.20
N TRP A 122 -14.78 35.99 -5.84
CA TRP A 122 -15.62 36.85 -6.68
C TRP A 122 -15.03 38.25 -6.85
N ASN A 123 -14.45 38.81 -5.79
CA ASN A 123 -13.78 40.10 -5.87
C ASN A 123 -12.54 40.04 -6.77
N ALA A 124 -11.72 39.00 -6.62
CA ALA A 124 -10.55 38.78 -7.47
C ALA A 124 -10.94 38.66 -8.96
N LEU A 125 -12.03 37.94 -9.27
CA LEU A 125 -12.56 37.83 -10.63
C LEU A 125 -13.02 39.19 -11.19
N ARG A 126 -13.71 40.01 -10.40
CA ARG A 126 -14.16 41.36 -10.83
C ARG A 126 -13.00 42.30 -11.13
N VAL A 127 -11.93 42.20 -10.35
CA VAL A 127 -10.71 42.99 -10.53
C VAL A 127 -9.83 42.43 -11.67
N GLY A 128 -10.14 41.23 -12.16
CA GLY A 128 -9.37 40.58 -13.24
C GLY A 128 -7.99 40.09 -12.79
N ARG A 129 -7.82 39.78 -11.49
CA ARG A 129 -6.55 39.32 -10.92
C ARG A 129 -6.71 37.93 -10.30
N PRO A 130 -5.71 37.03 -10.42
CA PRO A 130 -5.76 35.73 -9.76
C PRO A 130 -5.87 35.88 -8.24
N LEU A 131 -6.67 35.02 -7.59
CA LEU A 131 -6.89 35.05 -6.14
C LEU A 131 -5.58 35.07 -5.33
N LEU A 132 -4.59 34.26 -5.74
CA LEU A 132 -3.28 34.18 -5.07
C LEU A 132 -2.49 35.48 -5.11
N VAL A 133 -2.77 36.36 -6.09
CA VAL A 133 -2.12 37.68 -6.22
C VAL A 133 -2.92 38.73 -5.47
N GLU A 134 -4.24 38.75 -5.68
CA GLU A 134 -5.13 39.76 -5.10
C GLU A 134 -5.34 39.58 -3.59
N SER A 135 -5.40 38.34 -3.12
CA SER A 135 -5.72 38.01 -1.72
C SER A 135 -5.02 36.71 -1.27
N PRO A 136 -3.68 36.70 -1.14
CA PRO A 136 -2.88 35.51 -0.82
C PRO A 136 -3.17 34.90 0.57
N GLY A 137 -3.67 35.69 1.52
CA GLY A 137 -3.88 35.26 2.91
C GLY A 137 -5.16 34.46 3.17
N THR A 138 -6.04 34.33 2.17
CA THR A 138 -7.37 33.74 2.36
C THR A 138 -7.32 32.23 2.55
N LYS A 139 -8.42 31.63 3.01
CA LYS A 139 -8.49 30.17 3.19
C LYS A 139 -8.35 29.46 1.85
N ALA A 140 -9.06 29.93 0.82
CA ALA A 140 -8.97 29.38 -0.53
C ALA A 140 -7.55 29.51 -1.11
N SER A 141 -6.88 30.65 -0.94
CA SER A 141 -5.47 30.82 -1.37
C SER A 141 -4.54 29.79 -0.72
N ARG A 142 -4.63 29.62 0.60
CA ARG A 142 -3.83 28.61 1.33
C ARG A 142 -4.18 27.17 0.92
N ASN A 143 -5.44 26.89 0.60
CA ASN A 143 -5.90 25.59 0.11
C ASN A 143 -5.25 25.28 -1.26
N ILE A 144 -5.31 26.23 -2.19
CA ILE A 144 -4.71 26.11 -3.52
C ILE A 144 -3.19 25.90 -3.42
N GLU A 145 -2.51 26.65 -2.54
CA GLU A 145 -1.07 26.49 -2.33
C GLU A 145 -0.71 25.08 -1.82
N LYS A 146 -1.49 24.54 -0.86
CA LYS A 146 -1.31 23.16 -0.38
C LYS A 146 -1.52 22.13 -1.48
N ILE A 147 -2.55 22.31 -2.31
CA ILE A 147 -2.82 21.45 -3.47
C ILE A 147 -1.65 21.49 -4.45
N ALA A 148 -1.15 22.68 -4.79
CA ALA A 148 -0.01 22.84 -5.68
C ALA A 148 1.25 22.14 -5.15
N ARG A 149 1.56 22.31 -3.85
CA ARG A 149 2.68 21.60 -3.19
C ARG A 149 2.52 20.08 -3.25
N ARG A 150 1.31 19.56 -3.03
CA ARG A 150 1.03 18.11 -3.13
C ARG A 150 1.19 17.58 -4.55
N LEU A 151 0.70 18.31 -5.56
CA LEU A 151 0.88 17.94 -6.97
C LEU A 151 2.36 17.86 -7.35
N LEU A 152 3.16 18.86 -6.95
CA LEU A 152 4.61 18.85 -7.18
C LEU A 152 5.30 17.67 -6.45
N ALA A 153 4.87 17.34 -5.24
CA ALA A 153 5.40 16.19 -4.52
C ALA A 153 5.02 14.85 -5.17
N ILE A 154 3.83 14.74 -5.78
CA ILE A 154 3.40 13.56 -6.55
C ILE A 154 4.26 13.42 -7.81
N ASP A 155 4.47 14.51 -8.55
CA ASP A 155 5.30 14.52 -9.77
C ASP A 155 6.75 14.11 -9.50
N GLN A 156 7.31 14.56 -8.37
CA GLN A 156 8.66 14.16 -7.92
C GLN A 156 8.73 12.75 -7.31
N GLY A 157 7.63 12.00 -7.25
CA GLY A 157 7.58 10.67 -6.62
C GLY A 157 7.77 10.68 -5.10
N LYS A 158 7.75 11.85 -4.46
CA LYS A 158 7.98 12.03 -3.01
C LYS A 158 6.72 11.86 -2.17
N HIS A 159 5.54 12.05 -2.76
CA HIS A 159 4.28 11.84 -2.04
C HIS A 159 3.96 10.35 -1.97
N ARG A 160 4.17 9.73 -0.80
CA ARG A 160 3.68 8.38 -0.54
C ARG A 160 2.15 8.43 -0.46
N ARG A 161 1.50 7.65 -1.32
CA ARG A 161 0.04 7.48 -1.33
C ARG A 161 -0.38 6.70 -0.08
N ARG A 162 -1.65 6.82 0.31
CA ARG A 162 -2.21 5.97 1.37
C ARG A 162 -2.07 4.50 0.91
N PRO A 163 -1.28 3.68 1.62
CA PRO A 163 -1.18 2.27 1.28
C PRO A 163 -2.56 1.64 1.44
N LEU A 164 -2.91 0.73 0.53
CA LEU A 164 -4.05 -0.13 0.81
C LEU A 164 -3.69 -1.16 1.86
N PRO A 165 -4.70 -1.70 2.54
CA PRO A 165 -4.52 -2.93 3.29
C PRO A 165 -3.97 -4.03 2.37
N ASP A 166 -2.96 -4.74 2.86
CA ASP A 166 -2.35 -5.87 2.16
C ASP A 166 -3.15 -7.15 2.46
N VAL A 167 -4.33 -7.23 1.87
CA VAL A 167 -5.28 -8.32 2.10
C VAL A 167 -5.93 -8.75 0.77
N PRO A 168 -6.29 -10.03 0.61
CA PRO A 168 -6.97 -10.48 -0.60
C PRO A 168 -8.27 -9.69 -0.82
N ALA A 169 -8.56 -9.41 -2.09
CA ALA A 169 -9.78 -8.71 -2.50
C ALA A 169 -11.01 -9.49 -2.05
N ASP A 170 -12.12 -8.78 -1.80
CA ASP A 170 -13.40 -9.38 -1.42
C ASP A 170 -13.40 -10.14 -0.07
N THR A 171 -12.40 -9.93 0.77
CA THR A 171 -12.36 -10.44 2.16
C THR A 171 -13.07 -9.48 3.14
N HIS A 172 -13.42 -9.95 4.35
CA HIS A 172 -13.96 -9.07 5.40
C HIS A 172 -12.99 -7.92 5.76
N HIS A 173 -11.68 -8.18 5.70
CA HIS A 173 -10.64 -7.16 5.92
C HIS A 173 -10.63 -6.13 4.80
N ASP A 174 -10.68 -6.57 3.53
CA ASP A 174 -10.76 -5.64 2.40
C ASP A 174 -12.03 -4.80 2.48
N VAL A 175 -13.19 -5.41 2.75
CA VAL A 175 -14.51 -4.73 2.85
C VAL A 175 -14.50 -3.60 3.87
N LEU A 176 -13.88 -3.82 5.04
CA LEU A 176 -13.74 -2.80 6.08
C LEU A 176 -12.51 -1.87 5.90
N GLU A 177 -11.68 -2.12 4.89
CA GLU A 177 -10.44 -1.39 4.63
C GLU A 177 -9.46 -1.42 5.81
N VAL A 178 -9.31 -2.59 6.43
CA VAL A 178 -8.41 -2.82 7.57
C VAL A 178 -7.38 -3.91 7.25
N ASP A 179 -6.21 -3.83 7.87
CA ASP A 179 -5.19 -4.88 7.77
C ASP A 179 -5.57 -6.13 8.59
N ARG A 180 -4.91 -7.26 8.31
CA ARG A 180 -5.08 -8.51 9.09
C ARG A 180 -4.82 -8.32 10.59
N GLY A 181 -3.83 -7.48 10.92
CA GLY A 181 -3.42 -7.19 12.29
C GLY A 181 -4.26 -6.13 13.01
N ALA A 182 -5.37 -5.67 12.42
CA ALA A 182 -6.19 -4.62 13.02
C ALA A 182 -6.77 -5.04 14.38
N THR A 183 -6.69 -4.13 15.33
CA THR A 183 -7.28 -4.23 16.66
C THR A 183 -8.80 -4.09 16.60
N ASP A 184 -9.50 -4.60 17.61
CA ASP A 184 -10.97 -4.51 17.70
C ASP A 184 -11.46 -3.05 17.63
N GLU A 185 -10.72 -2.12 18.22
CA GLU A 185 -11.04 -0.70 18.18
C GLU A 185 -10.89 -0.12 16.76
N GLU A 186 -9.85 -0.53 16.02
CA GLU A 186 -9.68 -0.14 14.62
C GLU A 186 -10.80 -0.71 13.74
N ILE A 187 -11.20 -1.97 13.98
CA ILE A 187 -12.33 -2.61 13.30
C ILE A 187 -13.63 -1.86 13.57
N ARG A 188 -13.95 -1.52 14.82
CA ARG A 188 -15.16 -0.74 15.17
C ARG A 188 -15.15 0.64 14.50
N ARG A 189 -14.02 1.35 14.52
CA ARG A 189 -13.89 2.65 13.85
C ARG A 189 -14.04 2.54 12.35
N ALA A 190 -13.43 1.52 11.74
CA ALA A 190 -13.53 1.28 10.31
C ALA A 190 -14.97 0.95 9.87
N TYR A 191 -15.64 0.08 10.63
CA TYR A 191 -17.05 -0.22 10.42
C TYR A 191 -17.94 1.02 10.53
N LYS A 192 -17.77 1.84 11.57
CA LYS A 192 -18.53 3.09 11.72
C LYS A 192 -18.32 4.02 10.52
N ARG A 193 -17.07 4.25 10.12
CA ARG A 193 -16.74 5.07 8.94
C ARG A 193 -17.36 4.51 7.66
N ALA A 194 -17.29 3.19 7.46
CA ALA A 194 -17.87 2.55 6.29
C ALA A 194 -19.39 2.64 6.27
N LYS A 195 -20.08 2.51 7.41
CA LYS A 195 -21.55 2.66 7.50
C LYS A 195 -22.01 4.08 7.17
N GLU A 196 -21.23 5.09 7.56
CA GLU A 196 -21.45 6.49 7.21
C GLU A 196 -21.20 6.73 5.72
N LEU A 197 -20.06 6.26 5.19
CA LEU A 197 -19.70 6.36 3.76
C LEU A 197 -20.73 5.71 2.83
N TYR A 198 -21.23 4.53 3.19
CA TYR A 198 -22.18 3.77 2.39
C TYR A 198 -23.63 3.96 2.88
N ALA A 199 -23.94 5.08 3.52
CA ALA A 199 -25.32 5.46 3.81
C ALA A 199 -26.10 5.73 2.52
N PRO A 200 -27.42 5.46 2.46
CA PRO A 200 -28.24 5.78 1.29
C PRO A 200 -28.20 7.27 0.89
N SER A 201 -27.99 8.15 1.87
CA SER A 201 -27.85 9.59 1.68
C SER A 201 -26.40 10.06 1.49
N ALA A 202 -25.42 9.16 1.56
CA ALA A 202 -24.01 9.54 1.50
C ALA A 202 -23.64 10.04 0.11
N LEU A 203 -23.10 11.26 0.09
CA LEU A 203 -22.87 11.99 -1.15
C LEU A 203 -21.88 11.28 -2.08
N ALA A 204 -20.86 10.62 -1.52
CA ALA A 204 -19.85 9.86 -2.27
C ALA A 204 -20.43 8.66 -3.06
N CYS A 205 -21.62 8.16 -2.71
CA CYS A 205 -22.23 7.00 -3.36
C CYS A 205 -23.15 7.35 -4.55
N TYR A 206 -23.45 8.64 -4.76
CA TYR A 206 -24.38 9.06 -5.82
C TYR A 206 -23.91 8.67 -7.22
N GLY A 207 -24.82 8.06 -7.99
CA GLY A 207 -24.54 7.60 -9.36
C GLY A 207 -23.58 6.41 -9.48
N LEU A 208 -23.18 5.83 -8.35
CA LEU A 208 -22.19 4.75 -8.28
C LEU A 208 -22.82 3.41 -7.88
N PHE A 209 -23.77 3.43 -6.96
CA PHE A 209 -24.54 2.27 -6.49
C PHE A 209 -26.03 2.45 -6.76
N ASP A 210 -26.71 1.37 -7.10
CA ASP A 210 -28.16 1.28 -7.02
C ASP A 210 -28.59 0.96 -5.57
N ALA A 211 -29.87 1.16 -5.25
CA ALA A 211 -30.37 0.93 -3.89
C ALA A 211 -30.16 -0.52 -3.43
N ALA A 212 -30.35 -1.50 -4.33
CA ALA A 212 -30.16 -2.91 -4.03
C ALA A 212 -28.68 -3.27 -3.82
N GLY A 213 -27.77 -2.74 -4.65
CA GLY A 213 -26.33 -2.95 -4.49
C GLY A 213 -25.79 -2.31 -3.21
N LEU A 214 -26.27 -1.11 -2.87
CA LEU A 214 -25.87 -0.46 -1.62
C LEU A 214 -26.38 -1.24 -0.39
N ALA A 215 -27.61 -1.78 -0.45
CA ALA A 215 -28.14 -2.64 0.60
C ALA A 215 -27.30 -3.91 0.79
N ARG A 216 -26.90 -4.59 -0.31
CA ARG A 216 -26.01 -5.76 -0.26
C ARG A 216 -24.64 -5.42 0.33
N LEU A 217 -24.06 -4.29 -0.05
CA LEU A 217 -22.77 -3.84 0.49
C LEU A 217 -22.85 -3.56 1.99
N ARG A 218 -23.93 -2.90 2.44
CA ARG A 218 -24.16 -2.64 3.86
C ARG A 218 -24.34 -3.93 4.67
N ALA A 219 -25.08 -4.91 4.14
CA ALA A 219 -25.21 -6.22 4.78
C ALA A 219 -23.85 -6.92 4.91
N ARG A 220 -23.00 -6.83 3.88
CA ARG A 220 -21.63 -7.37 3.91
C ARG A 220 -20.71 -6.66 4.91
N LEU A 221 -20.91 -5.36 5.13
CA LEU A 221 -20.21 -4.61 6.17
C LEU A 221 -20.61 -5.08 7.57
N ASP A 222 -21.89 -5.35 7.77
CA ASP A 222 -22.42 -5.87 9.05
C ASP A 222 -21.86 -7.27 9.33
N GLU A 223 -21.88 -8.16 8.33
CA GLU A 223 -21.27 -9.48 8.42
C GLU A 223 -19.77 -9.41 8.71
N ALA A 224 -19.02 -8.56 8.00
CA ALA A 224 -17.59 -8.37 8.23
C ALA A 224 -17.27 -7.92 9.66
N HIS A 225 -18.04 -6.97 10.17
CA HIS A 225 -17.90 -6.48 11.53
C HIS A 225 -18.15 -7.59 12.55
N ASP A 226 -19.21 -8.37 12.37
CA ASP A 226 -19.59 -9.43 13.31
C ASP A 226 -18.60 -10.61 13.30
N VAL A 227 -18.04 -10.95 12.14
CA VAL A 227 -17.02 -12.01 12.02
C VAL A 227 -15.69 -11.57 12.62
N LEU A 228 -15.24 -10.34 12.36
CA LEU A 228 -13.93 -9.89 12.80
C LEU A 228 -13.87 -9.50 14.29
N LEU A 229 -14.99 -9.14 14.92
CA LEU A 229 -15.04 -8.83 16.35
C LEU A 229 -15.27 -10.04 17.25
N ASP A 230 -15.82 -11.13 16.74
CA ASP A 230 -16.01 -12.36 17.51
C ASP A 230 -14.74 -13.22 17.41
N PRO A 231 -13.97 -13.42 18.50
CA PRO A 231 -12.73 -14.21 18.46
C PRO A 231 -12.96 -15.66 18.00
N ALA A 232 -14.12 -16.25 18.30
CA ALA A 232 -14.46 -17.62 17.92
C ALA A 232 -14.72 -17.73 16.41
N ARG A 233 -15.22 -16.67 15.77
CA ARG A 233 -15.48 -16.62 14.32
C ARG A 233 -14.27 -16.09 13.53
N ARG A 234 -13.52 -15.16 14.09
CA ARG A 234 -12.34 -14.54 13.46
C ARG A 234 -11.26 -15.58 13.15
N ARG A 235 -10.89 -16.42 14.12
CA ARG A 235 -9.79 -17.41 13.96
C ARG A 235 -10.02 -18.41 12.81
N PRO A 236 -11.15 -19.14 12.71
CA PRO A 236 -11.37 -20.06 11.59
C PRO A 236 -11.50 -19.34 10.24
N TYR A 237 -12.05 -18.13 10.23
CA TYR A 237 -12.09 -17.29 9.04
C TYR A 237 -10.70 -16.83 8.58
N GLU A 238 -9.85 -16.36 9.50
CA GLU A 238 -8.49 -15.93 9.15
C GLU A 238 -7.65 -17.09 8.62
N LEU A 239 -7.83 -18.30 9.15
CA LEU A 239 -7.18 -19.51 8.64
C LEU A 239 -7.62 -19.88 7.22
N SER A 240 -8.87 -19.60 6.83
CA SER A 240 -9.36 -19.91 5.49
C SER A 240 -8.92 -18.87 4.45
N VAL A 241 -8.88 -17.59 4.84
CA VAL A 241 -8.50 -16.48 3.95
C VAL A 241 -6.99 -16.31 3.84
N PHE A 242 -6.28 -16.48 4.95
CA PHE A 242 -4.83 -16.42 5.02
C PHE A 242 -4.34 -17.81 5.43
N PRO A 243 -4.41 -18.81 4.53
CA PRO A 243 -3.85 -20.11 4.83
C PRO A 243 -2.40 -19.88 5.21
N VAL A 244 -2.03 -20.41 6.38
CA VAL A 244 -0.62 -20.54 6.71
C VAL A 244 -0.09 -21.47 5.61
N VAL A 245 0.57 -20.89 4.62
CA VAL A 245 1.42 -21.68 3.74
C VAL A 245 2.44 -22.24 4.71
N ALA A 246 2.21 -23.49 5.12
CA ALA A 246 3.29 -24.29 5.65
C ALA A 246 4.31 -24.25 4.52
N GLU A 247 5.40 -23.49 4.69
CA GLU A 247 6.66 -23.94 4.14
C GLU A 247 6.68 -25.44 4.40
N PRO A 248 6.91 -26.30 3.38
CA PRO A 248 6.85 -27.75 3.56
C PRO A 248 7.55 -28.07 4.86
N VAL A 249 6.83 -28.73 5.77
CA VAL A 249 7.26 -28.97 7.14
C VAL A 249 8.49 -29.88 7.06
N VAL A 250 9.66 -29.30 6.83
CA VAL A 250 10.97 -29.95 7.05
C VAL A 250 11.21 -30.11 8.56
N GLU A 251 10.37 -29.48 9.38
CA GLU A 251 10.50 -29.34 10.83
C GLU A 251 10.39 -30.66 11.62
N ALA A 252 9.94 -31.77 11.02
CA ALA A 252 9.87 -33.05 11.73
C ALA A 252 11.08 -33.99 11.49
N GLU A 253 11.84 -33.80 10.40
CA GLU A 253 12.99 -34.66 10.09
C GLU A 253 14.34 -34.00 10.39
N GLU A 254 14.47 -32.67 10.33
CA GLU A 254 15.75 -31.98 10.56
C GLU A 254 16.15 -31.86 12.05
N GLU A 255 15.22 -31.99 13.00
CA GLU A 255 15.60 -32.01 14.44
C GLU A 255 16.45 -33.22 14.84
N ARG A 256 16.43 -34.29 14.04
CA ARG A 256 17.18 -35.52 14.33
C ARG A 256 18.61 -35.53 13.81
N GLN A 257 19.02 -34.51 13.06
CA GLN A 257 20.39 -34.39 12.52
C GLN A 257 20.95 -32.99 12.73
N ARG A 258 21.03 -32.53 13.98
CA ARG A 258 21.88 -31.38 14.30
C ARG A 258 23.33 -31.86 14.35
N PRO A 259 24.23 -31.42 13.45
CA PRO A 259 25.64 -31.77 13.55
C PRO A 259 26.19 -31.18 14.86
N ASN A 260 26.80 -32.02 15.69
CA ASN A 260 27.57 -31.59 16.85
C ASN A 260 28.87 -30.95 16.35
N VAL A 261 28.79 -29.68 15.94
CA VAL A 261 29.96 -28.90 15.52
C VAL A 261 30.67 -28.41 16.78
N PRO A 262 31.93 -28.81 17.04
CA PRO A 262 32.65 -28.35 18.21
C PRO A 262 32.82 -26.83 18.18
N ALA A 263 32.60 -26.18 19.32
CA ALA A 263 32.71 -24.73 19.44
C ALA A 263 34.10 -24.24 19.04
N PRO A 264 34.21 -23.23 18.16
CA PRO A 264 35.51 -22.67 17.78
C PRO A 264 36.19 -22.04 19.00
N VAL A 265 37.50 -22.23 19.12
CA VAL A 265 38.30 -21.66 20.22
C VAL A 265 38.45 -20.16 20.00
N ILE A 266 37.81 -19.36 20.86
CA ILE A 266 37.89 -17.90 20.81
C ILE A 266 38.99 -17.44 21.76
N THR A 267 40.04 -16.83 21.20
CA THR A 267 41.12 -16.16 21.92
C THR A 267 40.96 -14.63 21.85
N PRO A 268 41.57 -13.84 22.76
CA PRO A 268 41.52 -12.37 22.72
C PRO A 268 42.03 -11.72 21.42
N GLU A 269 42.75 -12.47 20.58
CA GLU A 269 43.35 -12.07 19.31
C GLU A 269 42.54 -12.53 18.09
N THR A 270 41.36 -13.11 18.31
CA THR A 270 40.54 -13.70 17.23
C THR A 270 39.88 -12.63 16.38
N ASP A 271 40.12 -12.67 15.07
CA ASP A 271 39.41 -11.84 14.10
C ASP A 271 38.04 -12.44 13.76
N PHE A 272 36.96 -11.71 14.10
CA PHE A 272 35.60 -12.16 13.79
C PHE A 272 35.23 -11.91 12.33
N THR A 273 35.07 -13.01 11.60
CA THR A 273 34.57 -13.08 10.21
C THR A 273 33.11 -13.51 10.17
N GLY A 274 32.43 -13.30 9.05
CA GLY A 274 31.06 -13.81 8.86
C GLY A 274 30.96 -15.32 9.09
N GLY A 275 31.90 -16.08 8.52
CA GLY A 275 31.98 -17.53 8.71
C GLY A 275 32.25 -17.95 10.16
N LEU A 276 33.01 -17.18 10.92
CA LEU A 276 33.24 -17.47 12.34
C LEU A 276 31.99 -17.19 13.18
N LEU A 277 31.26 -16.10 12.91
CA LEU A 277 29.99 -15.80 13.58
C LEU A 277 28.95 -16.89 13.30
N ARG A 278 28.92 -17.40 12.06
CA ARG A 278 28.11 -18.55 11.68
C ARG A 278 28.49 -19.81 12.44
N ALA A 279 29.78 -20.14 12.52
CA ALA A 279 30.27 -21.31 13.24
C ALA A 279 29.96 -21.24 14.75
N VAL A 280 30.10 -20.06 15.36
CA VAL A 280 29.71 -19.83 16.77
C VAL A 280 28.22 -20.05 16.96
N ARG A 281 27.38 -19.47 16.09
CA ARG A 281 25.92 -19.64 16.13
C ARG A 281 25.53 -21.12 15.98
N GLU A 282 26.09 -21.81 15.00
CA GLU A 282 25.78 -23.22 14.71
C GLU A 282 26.27 -24.14 15.84
N SER A 283 27.43 -23.86 16.45
CA SER A 283 27.92 -24.62 17.62
C SER A 283 27.02 -24.49 18.86
N GLN A 284 26.26 -23.40 18.96
CA GLN A 284 25.26 -23.19 20.01
C GLN A 284 23.87 -23.75 19.63
N GLY A 285 23.73 -24.33 18.42
CA GLY A 285 22.46 -24.88 17.93
C GLY A 285 21.37 -23.83 17.65
N ILE A 286 21.77 -22.59 17.38
CA ILE A 286 20.90 -21.43 17.20
C ILE A 286 20.57 -21.25 15.72
N ALA A 287 19.29 -21.08 15.37
CA ALA A 287 18.90 -20.73 13.99
C ALA A 287 18.94 -19.21 13.76
N LEU A 288 19.14 -18.80 12.51
CA LEU A 288 19.07 -17.37 12.12
C LEU A 288 17.70 -16.74 12.45
N LYS A 289 16.63 -17.53 12.41
CA LYS A 289 15.27 -17.11 12.79
C LYS A 289 15.21 -16.69 14.27
N ASP A 290 15.93 -17.38 15.15
CA ASP A 290 15.97 -17.08 16.59
C ASP A 290 16.71 -15.77 16.87
N VAL A 291 17.86 -15.58 16.21
CA VAL A 291 18.63 -14.34 16.28
C VAL A 291 17.78 -13.16 15.80
N GLY A 292 17.10 -13.29 14.66
CA GLY A 292 16.22 -12.26 14.10
C GLY A 292 15.00 -11.96 14.99
N GLY A 293 14.43 -12.99 15.60
CA GLY A 293 13.28 -12.85 16.51
C GLY A 293 13.58 -11.98 17.74
N VAL A 294 14.79 -12.13 18.30
CA VAL A 294 15.24 -11.41 19.50
C VAL A 294 15.88 -10.06 19.17
N THR A 295 16.80 -10.01 18.20
CA THR A 295 17.53 -8.78 17.83
C THR A 295 16.69 -7.82 16.97
N LYS A 296 15.57 -8.29 16.42
CA LYS A 296 14.73 -7.58 15.42
C LYS A 296 15.48 -7.19 14.15
N ILE A 297 16.64 -7.79 13.89
CA ILE A 297 17.39 -7.62 12.64
C ILE A 297 16.78 -8.55 11.60
N GLY A 298 16.57 -8.04 10.37
CA GLY A 298 16.05 -8.83 9.27
C GLY A 298 16.98 -10.00 8.93
N ILE A 299 16.41 -11.20 8.71
CA ILE A 299 17.16 -12.43 8.41
C ILE A 299 18.09 -12.26 7.20
N GLY A 300 17.67 -11.48 6.20
CA GLY A 300 18.51 -11.17 5.04
C GLY A 300 19.82 -10.47 5.41
N TYR A 301 19.80 -9.55 6.39
CA TYR A 301 21.01 -8.88 6.87
C TYR A 301 21.87 -9.77 7.75
N LEU A 302 21.26 -10.62 8.58
CA LEU A 302 22.01 -11.61 9.38
C LEU A 302 22.75 -12.61 8.48
N ARG A 303 22.08 -13.07 7.41
CA ARG A 303 22.70 -13.91 6.39
C ARG A 303 23.81 -13.18 5.62
N ALA A 304 23.58 -11.94 5.20
CA ALA A 304 24.60 -11.14 4.54
C ALA A 304 25.83 -10.85 5.44
N ILE A 305 25.64 -10.78 6.76
CA ILE A 305 26.75 -10.69 7.73
C ILE A 305 27.52 -12.02 7.81
N GLU A 306 26.83 -13.16 7.88
CA GLU A 306 27.49 -14.47 7.95
C GLU A 306 28.19 -14.87 6.65
N ASP A 307 27.63 -14.50 5.50
CA ASP A 307 28.18 -14.81 4.17
C ASP A 307 29.20 -13.75 3.69
N GLU A 308 29.47 -12.71 4.50
CA GLU A 308 30.30 -11.55 4.14
C GLU A 308 29.88 -10.88 2.82
N ASP A 309 28.58 -10.92 2.49
CA ASP A 309 27.99 -10.22 1.34
C ASP A 309 27.85 -8.72 1.66
N PHE A 310 28.97 -8.02 1.61
CA PHE A 310 29.05 -6.60 1.94
C PHE A 310 28.25 -5.70 0.99
N ALA A 311 27.89 -6.17 -0.21
CA ALA A 311 27.09 -5.41 -1.17
C ALA A 311 25.62 -5.27 -0.75
N SER A 312 25.11 -6.28 -0.05
CA SER A 312 23.72 -6.33 0.44
C SER A 312 23.56 -5.72 1.83
N LEU A 313 24.65 -5.27 2.47
CA LEU A 313 24.61 -4.64 3.78
C LEU A 313 24.17 -3.15 3.70
N PRO A 314 23.45 -2.64 4.72
CA PRO A 314 23.08 -1.24 4.79
C PRO A 314 24.30 -0.36 5.13
N ALA A 315 24.09 0.96 5.27
CA ALA A 315 25.17 1.88 5.63
C ALA A 315 25.93 1.42 6.90
N LEU A 316 27.25 1.62 6.92
CA LEU A 316 28.18 1.06 7.91
C LEU A 316 27.79 1.35 9.37
N VAL A 317 27.12 2.48 9.63
CA VAL A 317 26.59 2.85 10.95
C VAL A 317 25.56 1.84 11.46
N TYR A 318 24.70 1.32 10.58
CA TYR A 318 23.71 0.28 10.90
C TYR A 318 24.37 -1.08 11.06
N VAL A 319 25.32 -1.43 10.19
CA VAL A 319 26.09 -2.69 10.28
C VAL A 319 26.79 -2.79 11.63
N ARG A 320 27.39 -1.68 12.10
CA ARG A 320 27.99 -1.60 13.43
C ARG A 320 27.00 -1.94 14.54
N GLY A 321 25.78 -1.40 14.46
CA GLY A 321 24.70 -1.69 15.41
C GLY A 321 24.25 -3.16 15.36
N PHE A 322 24.13 -3.74 14.16
CA PHE A 322 23.76 -5.14 13.98
C PHE A 322 24.80 -6.09 14.60
N LEU A 323 26.09 -5.84 14.36
CA LEU A 323 27.17 -6.65 14.92
C LEU A 323 27.21 -6.62 16.45
N VAL A 324 26.89 -5.47 17.07
CA VAL A 324 26.80 -5.36 18.53
C VAL A 324 25.68 -6.23 19.08
N GLU A 325 24.50 -6.21 18.47
CA GLU A 325 23.35 -7.01 18.91
C GLU A 325 23.55 -8.51 18.65
N VAL A 326 24.15 -8.89 17.50
CA VAL A 326 24.53 -10.28 17.21
C VAL A 326 25.58 -10.78 18.19
N ALA A 327 26.60 -9.98 18.51
CA ALA A 327 27.63 -10.37 19.47
C ALA A 327 27.06 -10.56 20.89
N LYS A 328 26.20 -9.65 21.35
CA LYS A 328 25.49 -9.82 22.63
C LYS A 328 24.67 -11.10 22.66
N PHE A 329 23.95 -11.39 21.57
CA PHE A 329 23.12 -12.59 21.46
C PHE A 329 23.95 -13.88 21.53
N LEU A 330 25.10 -13.90 20.84
CA LEU A 330 26.03 -15.04 20.81
C LEU A 330 26.99 -15.10 22.01
N LYS A 331 26.83 -14.18 22.99
CA LYS A 331 27.68 -14.04 24.19
C LYS A 331 29.17 -13.80 23.87
N LEU A 332 29.42 -13.04 22.80
CA LEU A 332 30.74 -12.58 22.37
C LEU A 332 30.99 -11.14 22.86
N ASP A 333 32.26 -10.70 22.85
CA ASP A 333 32.60 -9.30 23.11
C ASP A 333 32.09 -8.41 21.96
N PRO A 334 31.10 -7.52 22.20
CA PRO A 334 30.50 -6.70 21.15
C PRO A 334 31.46 -5.69 20.54
N GLN A 335 32.41 -5.17 21.32
CA GLN A 335 33.38 -4.20 20.82
C GLN A 335 34.41 -4.89 19.95
N HIS A 336 34.85 -6.08 20.34
CA HIS A 336 35.82 -6.84 19.57
C HIS A 336 35.23 -7.28 18.21
N VAL A 337 34.07 -7.93 18.21
CA VAL A 337 33.36 -8.39 17.00
C VAL A 337 33.11 -7.23 16.04
N SER A 338 32.59 -6.12 16.56
CA SER A 338 32.27 -4.95 15.74
C SER A 338 33.54 -4.35 15.11
N ARG A 339 34.62 -4.23 15.87
CA ARG A 339 35.88 -3.63 15.40
C ARG A 339 36.54 -4.46 14.29
N THR A 340 36.64 -5.78 14.45
CA THR A 340 37.32 -6.65 13.48
C THR A 340 36.51 -6.80 12.20
N TYR A 341 35.18 -6.95 12.33
CA TYR A 341 34.30 -7.09 11.17
C TYR A 341 34.17 -5.78 10.38
N VAL A 342 34.03 -4.62 11.05
CA VAL A 342 33.96 -3.31 10.37
C VAL A 342 35.22 -3.01 9.55
N ARG A 343 36.40 -3.41 10.04
CA ARG A 343 37.66 -3.25 9.30
C ARG A 343 37.62 -3.97 7.93
N ARG A 344 36.94 -5.11 7.86
CA ARG A 344 36.77 -5.89 6.62
C ARG A 344 35.82 -5.19 5.65
N VAL A 345 34.70 -4.66 6.15
CA VAL A 345 33.74 -3.89 5.34
C VAL A 345 34.41 -2.64 4.76
N GLN A 346 35.20 -1.93 5.56
CA GLN A 346 35.93 -0.73 5.11
C GLN A 346 36.97 -1.06 4.03
N ARG A 347 37.73 -2.14 4.20
CA ARG A 347 38.69 -2.60 3.18
C ARG A 347 38.00 -2.94 1.86
N TRP A 348 36.85 -3.60 1.90
CA TRP A 348 36.06 -3.89 0.71
C TRP A 348 35.52 -2.61 0.04
N GLN A 349 35.10 -1.61 0.82
CA GLN A 349 34.67 -0.30 0.29
C GLN A 349 35.83 0.41 -0.43
N GLU A 350 37.01 0.46 0.18
CA GLU A 350 38.21 1.07 -0.40
C GLU A 350 38.68 0.35 -1.68
N GLU A 351 38.60 -0.99 -1.72
CA GLU A 351 38.94 -1.79 -2.91
C GLU A 351 37.93 -1.58 -4.04
N ARG A 352 36.64 -1.41 -3.73
CA ARG A 352 35.61 -1.08 -4.72
C ARG A 352 35.72 0.33 -5.27
N GLU A 353 36.07 1.30 -4.44
CA GLU A 353 36.28 2.69 -4.86
C GLU A 353 37.54 2.87 -5.72
N ARG A 354 38.54 1.98 -5.60
CA ARG A 354 39.71 1.97 -6.50
C ARG A 354 39.44 1.33 -7.87
N LEU A 355 38.39 0.52 -7.98
CA LEU A 355 38.02 -0.24 -9.18
C LEU A 355 36.85 0.39 -9.97
N ALA A 356 36.20 1.41 -9.41
CA ALA A 356 35.15 2.23 -10.02
C ALA A 356 35.74 3.55 -10.51
#